data_AF-A0A785ET73-F1
#
_entry.id   AF-A0A785ET73-F1
#
_cell.length_a   1.000
_cell.length_b   1.000
_cell.length_c   1.000
_cell.angle_alpha   90.00
_cell.angle_beta   90.00
_cell.angle_gamma   90.00
#
_symmetry.space_group_name_H-M   'P 1'
#
loop_
_entity.id
_entity.type
_entity.pdbx_description
1 polymer ?
#
loop_
_entity_poly.entity_id
_entity_poly.type
_entity_poly.pdbx_seq_one_letter_code
_entity_poly.pdbx_strand_id
1 'polypeptide(L)'
;MAKVFTPELREEVKARIVELVRRDGRKTRKQLENETGATRHLIEVLVKELVVSGAVYGSGHGIFPSEQARKDWGKARKKMSRAAVKKKSDPDLIYSLLDGEIRRYNRRQNIICRECRQSEVMQRILEFYQGNVRYLLK
;
A
#
# COMPACT_ATOMS: atom_id res chain seq x y z
N MET A 1 -4.16 43.60 -8.22
CA MET A 1 -5.15 43.29 -9.29
C MET A 1 -5.28 41.77 -9.36
N ALA A 2 -6.47 41.21 -9.13
CA ALA A 2 -6.69 39.78 -9.36
C ALA A 2 -6.47 39.50 -10.85
N LYS A 3 -5.58 38.55 -11.19
CA LYS A 3 -5.42 38.08 -12.57
C LYS A 3 -6.79 37.56 -13.02
N VAL A 4 -7.48 38.35 -13.83
CA VAL A 4 -8.74 37.94 -14.45
C VAL A 4 -8.40 36.75 -15.34
N PHE A 5 -8.97 35.60 -15.04
CA PHE A 5 -8.74 34.38 -15.78
C PHE A 5 -9.45 34.51 -17.14
N THR A 6 -8.67 34.78 -18.19
CA THR A 6 -9.24 34.98 -19.52
C THR A 6 -9.69 33.64 -20.12
N PRO A 7 -10.67 33.62 -21.04
CA PRO A 7 -11.10 32.41 -21.72
C PRO A 7 -9.96 31.69 -22.45
N GLU A 8 -8.95 32.40 -22.97
CA GLU A 8 -7.82 31.76 -23.65
C GLU A 8 -6.95 30.96 -22.67
N LEU A 9 -6.60 31.56 -21.53
CA LEU A 9 -5.85 30.89 -20.45
C LEU A 9 -6.56 29.61 -19.97
N ARG A 10 -7.89 29.63 -20.00
CA ARG A 10 -8.71 28.47 -19.65
C ARG A 10 -8.53 27.30 -20.59
N GLU A 11 -8.57 27.57 -21.89
CA GLU A 11 -8.41 26.55 -22.91
C GLU A 11 -6.96 26.06 -23.00
N GLU A 12 -5.97 26.92 -22.76
CA GLU A 12 -4.57 26.51 -22.62
C GLU A 12 -4.37 25.51 -21.48
N VAL A 13 -4.91 25.81 -20.29
CA VAL A 13 -4.80 24.90 -19.14
C VAL A 13 -5.53 23.59 -19.40
N LYS A 14 -6.71 23.62 -20.03
CA LYS A 14 -7.43 22.40 -20.44
C LYS A 14 -6.62 21.55 -21.41
N ALA A 15 -6.07 22.15 -22.46
CA ALA A 15 -5.23 21.46 -23.44
C ALA A 15 -4.03 20.81 -22.75
N ARG A 16 -3.38 21.54 -21.83
CA ARG A 16 -2.25 21.03 -21.06
C ARG A 16 -2.62 19.86 -20.15
N ILE A 17 -3.78 19.91 -19.48
CA ILE A 17 -4.28 18.77 -18.69
C ILE A 17 -4.45 17.53 -19.57
N VAL A 18 -5.07 17.68 -20.73
CA VAL A 18 -5.30 16.56 -21.67
C VAL A 18 -3.97 15.99 -22.16
N GLU A 19 -3.01 16.84 -22.51
CA GLU A 19 -1.68 16.42 -22.94
C GLU A 19 -0.95 15.63 -21.85
N LEU A 20 -0.92 16.16 -20.62
CA LEU A 20 -0.27 15.50 -19.47
C LEU A 20 -0.88 14.13 -19.17
N VAL A 21 -2.21 14.02 -19.25
CA VAL A 21 -2.92 12.75 -19.03
C VAL A 21 -2.60 11.78 -20.17
N ARG A 22 -2.57 12.23 -21.43
CA ARG A 22 -2.23 11.35 -22.57
C ARG A 22 -0.79 10.87 -22.53
N ARG A 23 0.16 11.74 -22.17
CA ARG A 23 1.59 11.42 -22.14
C ARG A 23 1.95 10.49 -20.99
N ASP A 24 1.49 10.81 -19.77
CA ASP A 24 1.95 10.12 -18.56
C ASP A 24 0.89 9.12 -18.03
N GLY A 25 -0.27 9.04 -18.67
CA GLY A 25 -1.39 8.19 -18.28
C GLY A 25 -2.17 8.73 -17.08
N ARG A 26 -2.19 7.98 -15.98
CA ARG A 26 -3.00 8.35 -14.80
C ARG A 26 -2.39 9.56 -14.09
N LYS A 27 -3.19 10.62 -13.92
CA LYS A 27 -2.85 11.78 -13.07
C LYS A 27 -3.82 11.98 -11.91
N THR A 28 -3.34 12.54 -10.82
CA THR A 28 -4.16 13.09 -9.73
C THR A 28 -4.37 14.58 -9.90
N ARG A 29 -5.41 15.13 -9.27
CA ARG A 29 -5.63 16.59 -9.23
C ARG A 29 -4.43 17.34 -8.63
N LYS A 30 -3.80 16.78 -7.59
CA LYS A 30 -2.58 17.35 -6.99
C LYS A 30 -1.38 17.35 -7.95
N GLN A 31 -1.21 16.29 -8.74
CA GLN A 31 -0.16 16.25 -9.78
C GLN A 31 -0.42 17.28 -10.88
N LEU A 32 -1.68 17.42 -11.32
CA LEU A 32 -2.04 18.43 -12.30
C LEU A 32 -1.82 19.84 -11.76
N GLU A 33 -2.19 20.12 -10.51
CA GLU A 33 -1.90 21.39 -9.84
C GLU A 33 -0.40 21.72 -9.84
N ASN A 34 0.45 20.76 -9.46
CA ASN A 34 1.91 20.96 -9.45
C ASN A 34 2.50 21.19 -10.86
N GLU A 35 2.00 20.47 -11.87
CA GLU A 35 2.58 20.50 -13.23
C GLU A 35 2.05 21.66 -14.09
N THR A 36 0.83 22.11 -13.82
CA THR A 36 0.21 23.26 -14.52
C THR A 36 0.42 24.57 -13.77
N GLY A 37 0.75 24.54 -12.47
CA GLY A 37 0.81 25.71 -11.61
C GLY A 37 -0.55 26.36 -11.33
N ALA A 38 -1.65 25.72 -11.76
CA ALA A 38 -3.01 26.20 -11.56
C ALA A 38 -3.52 25.86 -10.16
N THR A 39 -4.38 26.71 -9.61
CA THR A 39 -4.97 26.47 -8.28
C THR A 39 -5.82 25.19 -8.27
N ARG A 40 -5.84 24.49 -7.13
CA ARG A 40 -6.66 23.28 -6.91
C ARG A 40 -8.11 23.43 -7.38
N HIS A 41 -8.75 24.56 -7.07
CA HIS A 41 -10.15 24.81 -7.43
C HIS A 41 -10.33 24.88 -8.94
N LEU A 42 -9.44 25.59 -9.64
CA LEU A 42 -9.48 25.70 -11.09
C LEU A 42 -9.29 24.32 -11.75
N ILE A 43 -8.30 23.54 -11.30
CA ILE A 43 -8.10 22.18 -11.78
C ILE A 43 -9.35 21.32 -11.57
N GLU A 44 -10.02 21.43 -10.43
CA GLU A 44 -11.23 20.66 -10.18
C GLU A 44 -12.37 21.00 -11.15
N VAL A 45 -12.58 22.30 -11.42
CA VAL A 45 -13.61 22.76 -12.37
C VAL A 45 -13.28 22.30 -13.79
N LEU A 46 -12.04 22.53 -14.25
CA LEU A 46 -11.64 22.19 -15.62
C LEU A 46 -11.65 20.68 -15.87
N VAL A 47 -11.21 19.87 -14.88
CA VAL A 47 -11.28 18.42 -15.00
C VAL A 47 -12.72 17.93 -15.10
N LYS A 48 -13.65 18.50 -14.32
CA LYS A 48 -15.08 18.14 -14.43
C LYS A 48 -15.61 18.42 -15.83
N GLU A 49 -15.29 19.57 -16.40
CA GLU A 49 -15.66 19.91 -17.78
C GLU A 49 -15.05 18.96 -18.81
N LEU A 50 -13.76 18.62 -18.67
CA LEU A 50 -13.08 17.69 -19.57
C LEU A 50 -13.63 16.25 -19.46
N VAL A 51 -14.14 15.88 -18.28
CA VAL A 51 -14.83 14.59 -18.10
C VAL A 51 -16.19 14.62 -18.76
N VAL A 52 -16.95 15.71 -18.63
CA VAL A 52 -18.25 15.89 -19.28
C VAL A 52 -18.11 15.92 -20.80
N SER A 53 -17.05 16.55 -21.34
CA SER A 53 -16.78 16.56 -22.77
C SER A 53 -16.23 15.24 -23.32
N GLY A 54 -15.92 14.27 -22.45
CA GLY A 54 -15.33 12.99 -22.83
C GLY A 54 -13.86 13.05 -23.24
N ALA A 55 -13.19 14.20 -23.09
CA ALA A 55 -11.78 14.37 -23.41
C ALA A 55 -10.85 13.57 -22.47
N VAL A 56 -11.31 13.33 -21.23
CA VAL A 56 -10.63 12.48 -20.24
C VAL A 56 -11.65 11.64 -19.47
N TYR A 57 -11.18 10.55 -18.87
CA TYR A 57 -11.99 9.69 -18.01
C TYR A 57 -11.70 9.97 -16.53
N GLY A 58 -12.74 10.39 -15.80
CA GLY A 58 -12.67 10.64 -14.37
C GLY A 58 -13.00 9.38 -13.56
N SER A 59 -12.19 9.09 -12.53
CA SER A 59 -12.48 8.04 -11.56
C SER A 59 -12.09 8.49 -10.15
N GLY A 60 -12.65 7.84 -9.11
CA GLY A 60 -12.23 8.04 -7.72
C GLY A 60 -10.74 7.77 -7.46
N HIS A 61 -10.04 7.10 -8.38
CA HIS A 61 -8.61 6.83 -8.30
C HIS A 61 -7.72 7.79 -9.11
N GLY A 62 -8.30 8.73 -9.86
CA GLY A 62 -7.56 9.68 -10.69
C GLY A 62 -8.23 9.95 -12.04
N ILE A 63 -7.52 10.70 -12.87
CA ILE A 63 -7.91 11.09 -14.22
C ILE A 63 -7.08 10.26 -15.19
N PHE A 64 -7.75 9.70 -16.20
CA PHE A 64 -7.18 8.77 -17.17
C PHE A 64 -7.47 9.24 -18.60
N PRO A 65 -6.67 8.82 -19.60
CA PRO A 65 -6.96 9.10 -21.01
C PRO A 65 -8.28 8.48 -21.47
N SER A 66 -8.61 7.29 -20.96
CA SER A 66 -9.79 6.52 -21.36
C SER A 66 -10.22 5.56 -20.25
N GLU A 67 -11.44 5.03 -20.36
CA GLU A 67 -11.93 3.98 -19.47
C GLU A 67 -11.05 2.71 -19.54
N GLN A 68 -10.56 2.39 -20.74
CA GLN A 68 -9.68 1.25 -20.96
C GLN A 68 -8.35 1.41 -20.21
N ALA A 69 -7.74 2.60 -20.27
CA ALA A 69 -6.53 2.91 -19.50
C ALA A 69 -6.75 2.74 -17.99
N ARG A 70 -7.94 3.08 -17.49
CA ARG A 70 -8.30 2.80 -16.09
C ARG A 70 -8.39 1.31 -15.80
N LYS A 71 -9.01 0.51 -16.68
CA LYS A 71 -9.12 -0.95 -16.51
C LYS A 71 -7.75 -1.59 -16.47
N ASP A 72 -6.86 -1.19 -17.37
CA ASP A 72 -5.51 -1.74 -17.46
C ASP A 72 -4.63 -1.31 -16.28
N TRP A 73 -4.75 -0.06 -15.82
CA TRP A 73 -4.15 0.37 -14.56
C TRP A 73 -4.62 -0.46 -13.37
N GLY A 74 -5.93 -0.77 -13.31
CA GLY A 74 -6.50 -1.62 -12.27
C GLY A 74 -5.91 -3.04 -12.27
N LYS A 75 -5.76 -3.64 -13.46
CA LYS A 75 -5.11 -4.95 -13.63
C LYS A 75 -3.65 -4.92 -13.21
N ALA A 76 -2.89 -3.90 -13.64
CA ALA A 76 -1.49 -3.72 -13.28
C ALA A 76 -1.31 -3.58 -11.77
N ARG A 77 -2.14 -2.75 -11.11
CA ARG A 77 -2.14 -2.61 -9.65
C ARG A 77 -2.43 -3.93 -8.93
N LYS A 78 -3.43 -4.69 -9.40
CA LYS A 78 -3.73 -6.03 -8.85
C LYS A 78 -2.55 -7.01 -9.04
N LYS A 79 -1.91 -7.02 -10.22
CA LYS A 79 -0.73 -7.86 -10.48
C LYS A 79 0.42 -7.52 -9.53
N MET A 80 0.71 -6.23 -9.34
CA MET A 80 1.74 -5.80 -8.38
C MET A 80 1.39 -6.16 -6.95
N SER A 81 0.12 -6.02 -6.54
CA SER A 81 -0.31 -6.45 -5.19
C SER A 81 -0.15 -7.95 -4.97
N ARG A 82 -0.47 -8.80 -5.96
CA ARG A 82 -0.25 -10.25 -5.88
C ARG A 82 1.23 -10.62 -5.85
N ALA A 83 2.07 -9.92 -6.60
CA ALA A 83 3.52 -10.09 -6.54
C ALA A 83 4.10 -9.67 -5.18
N ALA A 84 3.58 -8.59 -4.58
CA ALA A 84 3.95 -8.16 -3.24
C ALA A 84 3.48 -9.15 -2.15
N VAL A 85 2.28 -9.73 -2.30
CA VAL A 85 1.78 -10.80 -1.41
C VAL A 85 2.63 -12.05 -1.52
N LYS A 86 3.04 -12.47 -2.72
CA LYS A 86 3.99 -13.59 -2.88
C LYS A 86 5.37 -13.32 -2.27
N LYS A 87 5.78 -12.05 -2.12
CA LYS A 87 7.02 -11.65 -1.43
C LYS A 87 6.87 -11.49 0.09
N LYS A 88 5.64 -11.49 0.62
CA LYS A 88 5.36 -11.30 2.05
C LYS A 88 4.35 -12.33 2.53
N SER A 89 4.79 -13.56 2.69
CA SER A 89 4.33 -14.48 3.73
C SER A 89 5.14 -15.75 3.49
N ASP A 90 6.29 -15.84 4.15
CA ASP A 90 6.71 -17.15 4.63
C ASP A 90 5.94 -17.33 5.94
N PRO A 91 4.90 -18.19 5.98
CA PRO A 91 4.09 -18.40 7.18
C PRO A 91 4.92 -18.85 8.39
N ASP A 92 6.15 -19.32 8.17
CA ASP A 92 7.07 -19.83 9.19
C ASP A 92 8.13 -18.82 9.67
N LEU A 93 8.11 -17.57 9.18
CA LEU A 93 9.10 -16.54 9.52
C LEU A 93 8.67 -15.72 10.74
N ILE A 94 9.40 -15.86 11.87
CA ILE A 94 9.12 -15.10 13.09
C ILE A 94 9.78 -13.74 13.10
N TYR A 95 9.05 -12.79 13.67
CA TYR A 95 9.42 -11.41 14.01
C TYR A 95 10.89 -11.26 14.44
N SER A 96 11.53 -10.22 13.93
CA SER A 96 12.89 -9.80 14.28
C SER A 96 13.06 -9.66 15.79
N LEU A 97 14.03 -10.37 16.38
CA LEU A 97 14.48 -10.09 17.75
C LEU A 97 15.32 -8.79 17.76
N LEU A 98 15.49 -8.20 18.95
CA LEU A 98 16.24 -6.96 19.19
C LEU A 98 17.73 -7.02 18.79
N ASP A 99 18.26 -8.23 18.58
CA ASP A 99 19.62 -8.50 18.08
C ASP A 99 19.71 -8.45 16.54
N GLY A 100 18.58 -8.25 15.84
CA GLY A 100 18.52 -8.13 14.38
C GLY A 100 18.66 -9.45 13.63
N GLU A 101 18.81 -10.59 14.32
CA GLU A 101 18.87 -11.89 13.67
C GLU A 101 17.47 -12.42 13.33
N ILE A 102 17.26 -12.72 12.05
CA ILE A 102 16.05 -13.38 11.58
C ILE A 102 16.21 -14.88 11.82
N ARG A 103 15.55 -15.42 12.85
CA ARG A 103 15.55 -16.84 13.17
C ARG A 103 14.19 -17.47 12.85
N ARG A 104 14.19 -18.66 12.24
CA ARG A 104 12.97 -19.45 12.00
C ARG A 104 12.31 -19.81 13.34
N TYR A 105 10.98 -19.86 13.39
CA TYR A 105 10.32 -20.40 14.59
C TYR A 105 10.74 -21.85 14.78
N ASN A 106 11.45 -22.10 15.87
CA ASN A 106 11.63 -23.46 16.32
C ASN A 106 10.71 -23.67 17.53
N ARG A 107 9.60 -24.38 17.33
CA ARG A 107 8.69 -24.78 18.42
C ARG A 107 9.38 -25.53 19.57
N ARG A 108 10.55 -26.15 19.29
CA ARG A 108 11.40 -26.79 20.32
C ARG A 108 12.30 -25.81 21.08
N GLN A 109 12.45 -24.58 20.60
CA GLN A 109 13.19 -23.48 21.23
C GLN A 109 12.25 -22.33 21.58
N ASN A 110 10.99 -22.63 21.93
CA ASN A 110 10.04 -21.64 22.46
C ASN A 110 10.78 -20.70 23.43
N ILE A 111 10.56 -19.39 23.25
CA ILE A 111 11.20 -18.16 23.78
C ILE A 111 11.63 -18.18 25.27
N ILE A 112 11.33 -19.25 25.98
CA ILE A 112 11.93 -19.60 27.25
C ILE A 112 13.45 -19.75 27.04
N CYS A 113 14.22 -18.91 27.72
CA CYS A 113 15.67 -18.99 27.73
C CYS A 113 16.13 -20.43 28.04
N ARG A 114 17.24 -20.90 27.45
CA ARG A 114 17.70 -22.31 27.64
C ARG A 114 17.81 -22.65 29.13
N GLU A 115 18.25 -21.68 29.93
CA GLU A 115 18.32 -21.73 31.40
C GLU A 115 16.93 -21.89 32.03
N CYS A 116 15.96 -21.09 31.60
CA CYS A 116 14.57 -21.13 32.04
C CYS A 116 13.93 -22.50 31.72
N ARG A 117 14.24 -23.10 30.56
CA ARG A 117 13.74 -24.43 30.16
C ARG A 117 14.41 -25.54 30.97
N GLN A 118 15.65 -25.36 31.41
CA GLN A 118 16.37 -26.29 32.26
C GLN A 118 16.10 -26.09 33.76
N SER A 119 15.38 -25.03 34.14
CA SER A 119 14.99 -24.80 35.54
C SER A 119 14.11 -25.93 36.07
N GLU A 120 14.28 -26.26 37.35
CA GLU A 120 13.54 -27.32 38.02
C GLU A 120 12.02 -27.11 37.94
N VAL A 121 11.57 -25.87 38.13
CA VAL A 121 10.14 -25.50 38.05
C VAL A 121 9.59 -25.78 36.65
N MET A 122 10.32 -25.39 35.60
CA MET A 122 9.87 -25.59 34.23
C MET A 122 9.89 -27.08 33.85
N GLN A 123 10.87 -27.85 34.32
CA GLN A 123 10.89 -29.31 34.12
C GLN A 123 9.70 -29.99 34.78
N ARG A 124 9.34 -29.63 36.03
CA ARG A 124 8.14 -30.17 36.71
C ARG A 124 6.86 -29.87 35.94
N ILE A 125 6.71 -28.65 35.41
CA ILE A 125 5.55 -28.27 34.59
C ILE A 125 5.52 -29.09 33.30
N LEU A 126 6.66 -29.25 32.62
CA LEU A 126 6.74 -30.03 31.40
C LEU A 126 6.45 -31.52 31.64
N GLU A 127 6.93 -32.09 32.73
CA GLU A 127 6.65 -33.47 33.16
C GLU A 127 5.18 -33.68 33.49
N PHE A 128 4.54 -32.70 34.14
CA PHE A 128 3.10 -32.70 34.41
C PHE A 128 2.28 -32.81 33.11
N TYR A 129 2.58 -31.94 32.13
CA TYR A 129 1.89 -31.99 30.83
C TYR A 129 2.25 -33.21 29.97
N GLN A 130 3.39 -33.86 30.22
CA GLN A 130 3.80 -35.09 29.56
C GLN A 130 3.25 -36.36 30.23
N GLY A 131 2.50 -36.24 31.32
CA GLY A 131 1.87 -37.37 32.01
C GLY A 131 2.85 -38.19 32.87
N ASN A 132 4.04 -37.66 33.18
CA ASN A 132 4.97 -38.31 34.10
C ASN A 132 4.60 -37.98 35.54
N VAL A 133 3.71 -38.78 36.11
CA VAL A 133 3.08 -38.58 37.43
C VAL A 133 4.00 -38.89 38.63
N ARG A 134 5.32 -38.97 38.43
CA ARG A 134 6.28 -39.41 39.48
C ARG A 134 6.41 -38.44 40.65
N TYR A 135 5.95 -37.20 40.52
CA TYR A 135 6.10 -36.14 41.53
C TYR A 135 4.79 -35.74 42.25
N LEU A 136 3.66 -36.40 41.98
CA LEU A 136 2.40 -36.13 42.70
C LEU A 136 2.24 -36.94 44.01
N LEU A 137 3.25 -37.73 44.40
CA LEU A 137 3.17 -38.64 45.56
C LEU A 137 4.37 -38.51 46.51
N LYS A 138 4.77 -37.29 46.87
CA LYS A 138 5.51 -37.04 48.10
C LYS A 138 4.89 -35.92 48.89
#